data_AF-A0A4Y7RNQ7-F1
#
_entry.id   AF-A0A4Y7RNQ7-F1
#
_cell.length_a   1.000
_cell.length_b   1.000
_cell.length_c   1.000
_cell.angle_alpha   90.00
_cell.angle_beta   90.00
_cell.angle_gamma   90.00
#
_symmetry.space_group_name_H-M   'P 1'
#
loop_
_entity.id
_entity.type
_entity.pdbx_description
1 polymer ?
#
loop_
_entity_poly.entity_id
_entity_poly.type
_entity_poly.pdbx_seq_one_letter_code
_entity_poly.pdbx_strand_id
1 'polypeptide(L)'
;MILKVDPVIDRQISANCLKPYHGHPGGCPNYGRKKGCPPGAPLFSDFMDLTKPVYAIINVIPLHAGSDAFSSHALEKKSFKEEITSFLREHRGYHVTTCPEAMGVDITKTLAGAGFKLEWPPQNYVCQVALAGLRNIKEIKSKS
;
A
#
# COMPACT_ATOMS: atom_id res chain seq x y z
N MET A 1 -4.46 -3.98 -11.86
CA MET A 1 -5.89 -3.59 -11.81
C MET A 1 -6.05 -2.36 -10.93
N ILE A 2 -7.06 -1.52 -11.18
CA ILE A 2 -7.27 -0.27 -10.43
C ILE A 2 -8.72 -0.19 -9.94
N LEU A 3 -8.91 -0.03 -8.64
CA LEU A 3 -10.22 0.05 -7.98
C LEU A 3 -10.36 1.37 -7.24
N LYS A 4 -11.53 2.01 -7.29
CA LYS A 4 -11.86 3.09 -6.35
C LYS A 4 -12.15 2.48 -4.98
N VAL A 5 -11.55 3.02 -3.93
CA VAL A 5 -11.65 2.47 -2.56
C VAL A 5 -11.92 3.57 -1.54
N ASP A 6 -12.54 3.18 -0.42
CA ASP A 6 -12.68 4.00 0.78
C ASP A 6 -11.67 3.51 1.83
N PRO A 7 -10.53 4.21 2.06
CA PRO A 7 -9.47 3.72 2.93
C PRO A 7 -9.92 3.59 4.38
N VAL A 8 -9.76 2.39 4.94
CA VAL A 8 -10.00 2.14 6.36
C VAL A 8 -8.74 2.51 7.14
N ILE A 9 -8.79 3.63 7.85
CA ILE A 9 -7.65 4.15 8.62
C ILE A 9 -7.68 3.61 10.05
N ASP A 10 -6.61 2.93 10.43
CA ASP A 10 -6.37 2.47 11.79
C ASP A 10 -4.87 2.57 12.11
N ARG A 11 -4.54 3.44 13.06
CA ARG A 11 -3.16 3.69 13.50
C ARG A 11 -2.51 2.41 14.05
N GLN A 12 -3.28 1.48 14.60
CA GLN A 12 -2.74 0.20 15.09
C GLN A 12 -2.17 -0.67 13.97
N ILE A 13 -2.59 -0.46 12.71
CA ILE A 13 -2.03 -1.17 11.56
C ILE A 13 -0.55 -0.84 11.38
N SER A 14 -0.13 0.38 11.68
CA SER A 14 1.30 0.73 11.65
C SER A 14 2.14 -0.09 12.63
N ALA A 15 1.55 -0.55 13.74
CA ALA A 15 2.21 -1.44 14.69
C ALA A 15 2.42 -2.86 14.14
N ASN A 16 1.72 -3.26 13.07
CA ASN A 16 1.99 -4.53 12.39
C ASN A 16 3.39 -4.57 11.78
N CYS A 17 4.02 -3.42 11.51
CA CYS A 17 5.42 -3.38 11.08
C CYS A 17 6.39 -3.95 12.12
N LEU A 18 6.00 -4.07 13.39
CA LEU A 18 6.81 -4.69 14.45
C LEU A 18 6.52 -6.20 14.61
N LYS A 19 5.49 -6.73 13.95
CA LYS A 19 5.11 -8.15 14.07
C LYS A 19 6.06 -9.03 13.26
N PRO A 20 6.51 -10.18 13.81
CA PRO A 20 7.32 -11.15 13.08
C PRO A 20 6.60 -11.69 11.83
N TYR A 21 7.34 -11.95 10.76
CA TYR A 21 6.85 -12.70 9.60
C TYR A 21 8.00 -13.49 8.96
N HIS A 22 7.69 -14.29 7.92
CA HIS A 22 8.65 -15.21 7.31
C HIS A 22 9.96 -14.50 6.90
N GLY A 23 11.10 -15.03 7.37
CA GLY A 23 12.43 -14.45 7.15
C GLY A 23 12.77 -13.22 8.01
N HIS A 24 11.82 -12.73 8.82
CA HIS A 24 11.94 -11.49 9.57
C HIS A 24 11.34 -11.61 10.99
N PRO A 25 12.04 -12.28 11.93
CA PRO A 25 11.55 -12.51 13.28
C PRO A 25 11.40 -11.23 14.13
N GLY A 26 12.11 -10.16 13.77
CA GLY A 26 12.00 -8.84 14.43
C GLY A 26 11.01 -7.87 13.78
N GLY A 27 10.20 -8.35 12.83
CA GLY A 27 9.31 -7.51 12.02
C GLY A 27 10.02 -6.82 10.86
N CYS A 28 9.36 -5.80 10.31
CA CYS A 28 9.75 -5.18 9.05
C CYS A 28 11.16 -4.58 9.14
N PRO A 29 12.10 -4.99 8.27
CA PRO A 29 13.50 -4.51 8.32
C PRO A 29 13.63 -3.02 7.98
N ASN A 30 12.57 -2.38 7.48
CA ASN A 30 12.54 -0.95 7.16
C ASN A 30 11.98 -0.09 8.31
N TYR A 31 11.42 -0.68 9.36
CA TYR A 31 10.87 0.05 10.50
C TYR A 31 11.93 0.99 11.10
N GLY A 32 11.58 2.26 11.30
CA GLY A 32 12.49 3.28 11.84
C GLY A 32 13.69 3.67 10.96
N ARG A 33 13.86 3.08 9.76
CA ARG A 33 15.05 3.31 8.90
C ARG A 33 14.79 4.21 7.69
N LYS A 34 13.60 4.15 7.10
CA LYS A 34 13.27 4.89 5.86
C LYS A 34 12.23 5.99 6.09
N LYS A 35 12.34 7.07 5.32
CA LYS A 35 11.32 8.13 5.24
C LYS A 35 10.01 7.50 4.73
N GLY A 36 8.93 7.64 5.49
CA GLY A 36 7.65 6.97 5.19
C GLY A 36 7.46 5.60 5.86
N CYS A 37 8.34 5.20 6.78
CA CYS A 37 8.11 4.06 7.69
C CYS A 37 7.77 4.53 9.11
N PRO A 38 6.99 3.77 9.90
CA PRO A 38 6.73 4.08 11.29
C PRO A 38 8.05 4.14 12.10
N PRO A 39 8.15 4.99 13.14
CA PRO A 39 7.10 5.87 13.67
C PRO A 39 6.94 7.20 12.91
N GLY A 40 7.82 7.51 11.95
CA GLY A 40 7.84 8.78 11.22
C GLY A 40 6.93 8.85 9.99
N ALA A 41 6.17 7.79 9.68
CA ALA A 41 5.20 7.79 8.60
C ALA A 41 3.95 8.60 9.02
N PRO A 42 3.49 9.58 8.22
CA PRO A 42 2.23 10.24 8.48
C PRO A 42 1.07 9.24 8.32
N LEU A 43 -0.06 9.49 9.00
CA LEU A 43 -1.26 8.73 8.69
C LEU A 43 -1.69 9.04 7.25
N PHE A 44 -2.27 8.06 6.59
CA PHE A 44 -2.74 8.23 5.22
C PHE A 44 -3.77 9.37 5.12
N SER A 45 -4.63 9.54 6.14
CA SER A 45 -5.58 10.65 6.25
C SER A 45 -4.96 12.03 6.39
N ASP A 46 -3.74 12.11 6.92
CA ASP A 46 -3.04 13.39 7.09
C ASP A 46 -2.36 13.80 5.79
N PHE A 47 -1.87 12.80 5.03
CA PHE A 47 -1.13 13.00 3.80
C PHE A 47 -2.03 13.16 2.57
N MET A 48 -3.12 12.37 2.49
CA MET A 48 -4.07 12.38 1.37
C MET A 48 -5.39 13.05 1.76
N ASP A 49 -6.00 13.75 0.81
CA ASP A 49 -7.34 14.32 0.94
C ASP A 49 -8.40 13.23 0.72
N LEU A 50 -8.91 12.68 1.83
CA LEU A 50 -9.95 11.63 1.81
C LEU A 50 -11.33 12.14 1.38
N THR A 51 -11.51 13.45 1.19
CA THR A 51 -12.74 13.99 0.56
C THR A 51 -12.74 13.77 -0.95
N LYS A 52 -11.60 13.40 -1.52
CA LYS A 52 -11.41 13.09 -2.94
C LYS A 52 -11.34 11.58 -3.14
N PRO A 53 -11.66 11.09 -4.35
CA PRO A 53 -11.52 9.68 -4.66
C PRO A 53 -10.10 9.16 -4.40
N VAL A 54 -10.02 8.03 -3.71
CA VAL A 54 -8.79 7.26 -3.52
C VAL A 54 -8.89 5.99 -4.37
N TYR A 55 -7.78 5.58 -4.97
CA TYR A 55 -7.70 4.39 -5.80
C TYR A 55 -6.68 3.40 -5.24
N ALA A 56 -7.01 2.12 -5.28
CA ALA A 56 -6.07 1.03 -5.06
C ALA A 56 -5.58 0.50 -6.40
N ILE A 57 -4.27 0.50 -6.60
CA ILE A 57 -3.58 -0.14 -7.73
C ILE A 57 -3.10 -1.49 -7.22
N ILE A 58 -3.66 -2.57 -7.76
CA ILE A 58 -3.46 -3.93 -7.28
C ILE A 58 -2.81 -4.74 -8.40
N ASN A 59 -1.62 -5.27 -8.16
CA ASN A 59 -1.02 -6.28 -9.02
C ASN A 59 -1.23 -7.67 -8.41
N VAL A 60 -1.83 -8.59 -9.16
CA VAL A 60 -2.11 -9.96 -8.72
C VAL A 60 -1.06 -10.87 -9.34
N ILE A 61 -0.26 -11.49 -8.48
CA ILE A 61 0.84 -12.37 -8.88
C ILE A 61 0.39 -13.80 -8.56
N PRO A 62 0.16 -14.66 -9.57
CA PRO A 62 -0.17 -16.06 -9.32
C PRO A 62 1.00 -16.78 -8.64
N LEU A 63 0.68 -17.65 -7.69
CA LEU A 63 1.66 -18.56 -7.09
C LEU A 63 1.73 -19.82 -7.95
N HIS A 64 2.91 -20.14 -8.47
CA HIS A 64 3.15 -21.40 -9.16
C HIS A 64 3.44 -22.51 -8.13
N ALA A 65 3.00 -23.74 -8.42
CA ALA A 65 3.24 -24.89 -7.57
C ALA A 65 4.76 -25.03 -7.27
N GLY A 66 5.13 -24.92 -5.99
CA GLY A 66 6.53 -25.02 -5.53
C GLY A 66 7.27 -23.68 -5.39
N SER A 67 6.66 -22.55 -5.76
CA SER A 67 7.19 -21.21 -5.45
C SER A 67 6.59 -20.68 -4.15
N ASP A 68 7.42 -20.21 -3.24
CA ASP A 68 6.93 -19.45 -2.09
C ASP A 68 6.49 -18.04 -2.49
N ALA A 69 5.59 -17.46 -1.71
CA ALA A 69 5.08 -16.09 -1.91
C ALA A 69 6.17 -15.03 -2.02
N PHE A 70 7.38 -15.32 -1.53
CA PHE A 70 8.50 -14.40 -1.43
C PHE A 70 9.35 -14.38 -2.71
N SER A 71 9.53 -15.53 -3.35
CA SER A 71 10.34 -15.73 -4.55
C SER A 71 9.66 -15.17 -5.80
N SER A 72 8.34 -15.35 -5.92
CA SER A 72 7.53 -14.77 -7.00
C SER A 72 7.47 -13.23 -6.94
N HIS A 73 7.73 -12.67 -5.75
CA HIS A 73 7.68 -11.24 -5.47
C HIS A 73 8.80 -10.42 -6.14
N ALA A 74 9.90 -11.06 -6.56
CA ALA A 74 11.05 -10.40 -7.17
C ALA A 74 10.87 -10.14 -8.68
N LEU A 75 10.13 -11.02 -9.37
CA LEU A 75 10.03 -11.02 -10.84
C LEU A 75 9.08 -9.96 -11.39
N GLU A 76 8.06 -9.52 -10.61
CA GLU A 76 7.02 -8.62 -11.13
C GLU A 76 7.11 -7.17 -10.65
N LYS A 77 8.17 -6.78 -9.93
CA LYS A 77 8.38 -5.38 -9.47
C LYS A 77 8.45 -4.37 -10.62
N LYS A 78 8.81 -4.82 -11.82
CA LYS A 78 8.92 -3.97 -13.01
C LYS A 78 7.54 -3.59 -13.53
N SER A 79 6.66 -4.57 -13.72
CA SER A 79 5.29 -4.36 -14.21
C SER A 79 4.47 -3.47 -13.27
N PHE A 80 4.59 -3.68 -11.96
CA PHE A 80 3.85 -2.87 -10.98
C PHE A 80 4.24 -1.38 -11.00
N LYS A 81 5.53 -1.08 -11.18
CA LYS A 81 5.99 0.31 -11.32
C LYS A 81 5.50 0.96 -12.61
N GLU A 82 5.39 0.19 -13.68
CA GLU A 82 4.87 0.67 -14.97
C GLU A 82 3.39 1.03 -14.83
N GLU A 83 2.59 0.20 -14.15
CA GLU A 83 1.16 0.48 -13.90
C GLU A 83 0.98 1.76 -13.05
N ILE A 84 1.76 1.91 -11.97
CA ILE A 84 1.78 3.14 -11.16
C ILE A 84 2.16 4.36 -12.02
N THR A 85 3.17 4.22 -12.88
CA THR A 85 3.63 5.32 -13.74
C THR A 85 2.57 5.71 -14.76
N SER A 86 1.88 4.74 -15.36
CA SER A 86 0.77 4.99 -16.29
C SER A 86 -0.37 5.72 -15.58
N PHE A 87 -0.77 5.25 -14.40
CA PHE A 87 -1.81 5.89 -13.60
C PHE A 87 -1.48 7.36 -13.31
N LEU A 88 -0.23 7.65 -12.90
CA LEU A 88 0.22 9.02 -12.60
C LEU A 88 0.28 9.93 -13.83
N ARG A 89 0.49 9.39 -15.03
CA ARG A 89 0.44 10.15 -16.29
C ARG A 89 -0.97 10.59 -16.62
N GLU A 90 -1.95 9.73 -16.39
CA GLU A 90 -3.37 9.99 -16.64
C GLU A 90 -3.99 10.86 -15.55
N HIS A 91 -3.56 10.69 -14.30
CA HIS A 91 -4.14 11.34 -13.12
C HIS A 91 -3.17 12.37 -12.53
N ARG A 92 -3.06 13.54 -13.19
CA ARG A 92 -2.18 14.62 -12.71
C ARG A 92 -2.57 15.07 -11.30
N GLY A 93 -1.57 15.24 -10.45
CA GLY A 93 -1.72 15.68 -9.05
C GLY A 93 -1.98 14.55 -8.05
N TYR A 94 -2.29 13.34 -8.52
CA TYR A 94 -2.34 12.17 -7.65
C TYR A 94 -0.95 11.80 -7.16
N HIS A 95 -0.89 11.29 -5.94
CA HIS A 95 0.29 10.76 -5.31
C HIS A 95 0.03 9.30 -4.96
N VAL A 96 1.06 8.46 -5.10
CA VAL A 96 0.96 7.02 -4.85
C VAL A 96 1.87 6.63 -3.70
N THR A 97 1.36 5.79 -2.80
CA THR A 97 2.15 5.12 -1.75
C THR A 97 2.09 3.61 -1.94
N THR A 98 3.26 2.97 -1.95
CA THR A 98 3.40 1.50 -2.02
C THR A 98 3.46 0.85 -0.64
N CYS A 99 3.41 1.64 0.43
CA CYS A 99 3.45 1.17 1.81
C CYS A 99 2.27 1.73 2.61
N PRO A 100 1.02 1.46 2.21
CA PRO A 100 -0.15 2.06 2.85
C PRO A 100 -0.36 1.58 4.30
N GLU A 101 0.06 0.36 4.65
CA GLU A 101 -0.03 -0.16 6.02
C GLU A 101 0.88 0.60 7.00
N ALA A 102 2.06 1.03 6.53
CA ALA A 102 2.95 1.92 7.28
C ALA A 102 2.28 3.27 7.60
N MET A 103 1.35 3.70 6.74
CA MET A 103 0.55 4.91 6.93
C MET A 103 -0.77 4.64 7.67
N GLY A 104 -0.93 3.46 8.26
CA GLY A 104 -2.09 3.09 9.06
C GLY A 104 -3.33 2.74 8.24
N VAL A 105 -3.19 2.26 7.00
CA VAL A 105 -4.34 1.78 6.23
C VAL A 105 -4.49 0.27 6.37
N ASP A 106 -5.66 -0.20 6.80
CA ASP A 106 -6.03 -1.62 6.77
C ASP A 106 -6.40 -2.03 5.35
N ILE A 107 -5.43 -2.58 4.60
CA ILE A 107 -5.63 -2.94 3.20
C ILE A 107 -6.65 -4.05 3.03
N THR A 108 -6.70 -4.99 3.97
CA THR A 108 -7.65 -6.11 3.91
C THR A 108 -9.09 -5.60 3.98
N LYS A 109 -9.39 -4.73 4.95
CA LYS A 109 -10.73 -4.12 5.06
C LYS A 109 -11.02 -3.16 3.92
N THR A 110 -10.03 -2.35 3.52
CA THR A 110 -10.18 -1.37 2.43
C THR A 110 -10.55 -2.04 1.11
N LEU A 111 -9.84 -3.12 0.75
CA LEU A 111 -10.14 -3.87 -0.48
C LEU A 111 -11.45 -4.66 -0.36
N ALA A 112 -11.73 -5.25 0.80
CA ALA A 112 -12.99 -5.94 1.02
C ALA A 112 -14.21 -5.02 0.84
N GLY A 113 -14.11 -3.76 1.30
CA GLY A 113 -15.15 -2.75 1.07
C GLY A 113 -15.36 -2.39 -0.40
N ALA A 114 -14.34 -2.54 -1.23
CA ALA A 114 -14.41 -2.38 -2.69
C ALA A 114 -14.77 -3.68 -3.44
N GLY A 115 -15.11 -4.75 -2.72
CA GLY A 115 -15.48 -6.04 -3.30
C GLY A 115 -14.29 -6.94 -3.69
N PHE A 116 -13.06 -6.60 -3.30
CA PHE A 116 -11.87 -7.40 -3.56
C PHE A 116 -11.37 -8.09 -2.28
N LYS A 117 -11.44 -9.42 -2.23
CA LYS A 117 -11.03 -10.20 -1.06
C LYS A 117 -9.61 -10.73 -1.22
N LEU A 118 -8.71 -10.35 -0.31
CA LEU A 118 -7.36 -10.92 -0.25
C LEU A 118 -7.38 -12.34 0.31
N GLU A 119 -6.52 -13.21 -0.22
CA GLU A 119 -6.24 -14.54 0.33
C GLU A 119 -5.22 -14.45 1.46
N TRP A 120 -5.61 -14.92 2.66
CA TRP A 120 -4.73 -15.07 3.81
C TRP A 120 -4.98 -16.43 4.48
N PRO A 121 -3.96 -17.31 4.60
CA PRO A 121 -2.65 -17.24 3.95
C PRO A 121 -2.79 -17.35 2.42
N PRO A 122 -1.84 -16.79 1.63
CA PRO A 122 -1.91 -16.87 0.19
C PRO A 122 -1.69 -18.32 -0.28
N GLN A 123 -2.64 -18.86 -1.06
CA GLN A 123 -2.55 -20.21 -1.61
C GLN A 123 -2.43 -20.19 -3.13
N ASN A 124 -3.20 -19.32 -3.80
CA ASN A 124 -3.26 -19.28 -5.26
C ASN A 124 -2.56 -18.05 -5.83
N TYR A 125 -2.58 -16.92 -5.13
CA TYR A 125 -1.96 -15.69 -5.57
C TYR A 125 -1.52 -14.82 -4.40
N VAL A 126 -0.61 -13.88 -4.68
CA VAL A 126 -0.24 -12.77 -3.79
C VAL A 126 -0.55 -11.46 -4.47
N CYS A 127 -0.91 -10.45 -3.69
CA CYS A 127 -1.22 -9.13 -4.22
C CYS A 127 -0.18 -8.11 -3.76
N GLN A 128 0.31 -7.31 -4.69
CA GLN A 128 0.96 -6.03 -4.38
C GLN A 128 -0.08 -4.94 -4.46
N VAL A 129 -0.19 -4.10 -3.43
CA VAL A 129 -1.20 -3.05 -3.36
C VAL A 129 -0.51 -1.72 -3.12
N ALA A 130 -0.85 -0.73 -3.95
CA ALA A 130 -0.50 0.66 -3.74
C ALA A 130 -1.79 1.49 -3.68
N LEU A 131 -1.76 2.57 -2.90
CA LEU A 131 -2.87 3.52 -2.83
C LEU A 131 -2.49 4.83 -3.48
N ALA A 132 -3.42 5.38 -4.25
CA ALA A 132 -3.29 6.62 -4.97
C ALA A 132 -4.36 7.62 -4.48
N GLY A 133 -3.96 8.82 -4.10
CA GLY A 133 -4.87 9.87 -3.65
C GLY A 133 -4.36 11.26 -4.01
N LEU A 134 -5.25 12.26 -3.96
CA LEU A 134 -4.83 13.65 -4.04
C LEU A 134 -4.23 14.08 -2.71
N ARG A 135 -3.14 14.85 -2.75
CA ARG A 135 -2.46 15.30 -1.54
C ARG A 135 -3.29 16.37 -0.82
N ASN A 136 -3.30 16.33 0.51
CA ASN A 136 -3.95 17.36 1.30
C ASN A 136 -3.17 18.70 1.18
N ILE A 137 -3.77 19.70 0.53
CA ILE A 137 -3.13 20.98 0.21
C ILE A 137 -2.97 21.86 1.47
N LYS A 138 -3.63 21.52 2.59
CA LYS A 138 -3.57 22.30 3.85
C LYS A 138 -2.14 22.44 4.41
N GLU A 139 -1.20 21.55 4.05
CA GLU A 139 0.22 21.66 4.45
C GLU A 139 1.09 22.56 3.56
N ILE A 140 0.67 22.93 2.36
CA ILE A 140 1.55 23.68 1.43
C ILE A 140 1.69 25.16 1.85
N LYS A 141 0.71 25.70 2.58
CA LYS A 141 0.67 27.12 2.95
C LYS A 141 1.42 27.49 4.25
N SER A 142 2.04 26.53 4.96
CA SER A 142 2.77 26.80 6.21
C SER A 142 4.30 26.84 6.06
N LYS A 143 4.82 26.77 4.82
CA LYS A 143 6.27 26.85 4.51
C LYS A 143 6.61 27.89 3.43
N SER A 144 5.82 28.95 3.32
CA SER A 144 6.13 30.13 2.49
C SER A 144 6.27 31.36 3.36
#